data_AF-A0A925G045-F1
#
_entry.id   AF-A0A925G045-F1
#
_cell.length_a   1.000
_cell.length_b   1.000
_cell.length_c   1.000
_cell.angle_alpha   90.00
_cell.angle_beta   90.00
_cell.angle_gamma   90.00
#
_symmetry.space_group_name_H-M   'P 1'
#
loop_
_entity.id
_entity.type
_entity.pdbx_description
1 polymer ?
#
loop_
_entity_poly.entity_id
_entity_poly.type
_entity_poly.pdbx_seq_one_letter_code
_entity_poly.pdbx_strand_id
1 'polypeptide(L)' 'METENPQPRFAICLNNAGYPDDLKVRTVYQVLPDESAARSNYIRVIDETGEDYLYPATYFVFVEIPSEAAKALMLTAA' A
#
# COMPACT_ATOMS: atom_id res chain seq x y z
N MET A 1 -23.42 5.42 11.95
CA MET A 1 -22.33 4.44 12.11
C MET A 1 -21.09 5.21 11.73
N GLU A 2 -20.33 5.66 12.73
CA GLU A 2 -19.07 6.35 12.50
C GLU A 2 -18.15 5.33 11.85
N THR A 3 -17.99 5.43 10.52
CA THR A 3 -16.95 4.69 9.82
C THR A 3 -15.65 5.22 10.38
N GLU A 4 -15.05 4.48 11.32
CA GLU A 4 -13.68 4.69 11.76
C GLU A 4 -12.86 4.95 10.50
N ASN A 5 -12.41 6.19 10.29
CA ASN A 5 -11.62 6.53 9.14
C ASN A 5 -10.35 5.68 9.26
N PRO A 6 -10.17 4.62 8.48
CA PRO A 6 -9.09 3.67 8.73
C PRO A 6 -7.81 4.46 8.59
N GLN A 7 -6.99 4.50 9.65
CA GLN A 7 -5.70 5.18 9.57
C GLN A 7 -4.96 4.59 8.36
N PRO A 8 -4.43 5.45 7.46
CA PRO A 8 -3.72 4.99 6.28
C PRO A 8 -2.61 4.05 6.72
N ARG A 9 -2.56 2.87 6.10
CA ARG A 9 -1.48 1.91 6.34
C ARG A 9 -0.44 2.10 5.25
N PHE A 10 0.81 1.82 5.60
CA PHE A 10 1.93 1.94 4.67
C PHE A 10 2.75 0.66 4.68
N ALA A 11 3.36 0.35 3.55
CA ALA A 11 4.26 -0.77 3.44
C ALA A 11 5.46 -0.46 2.52
N ILE A 12 6.61 -1.04 2.83
CA ILE A 12 7.80 -0.94 1.98
C ILE A 12 7.81 -2.13 1.02
N CYS A 13 8.02 -1.85 -0.26
CA CYS A 13 8.24 -2.88 -1.27
C CYS A 13 9.63 -3.52 -1.08
N LEU A 14 9.66 -4.83 -0.85
CA LEU A 14 10.86 -5.66 -0.70
C LEU A 14 11.26 -6.34 -2.02
N ASN A 15 10.29 -6.59 -2.89
CA ASN A 15 10.47 -7.35 -4.12
C ASN A 15 9.53 -6.84 -5.21
N ASN A 16 10.03 -6.74 -6.45
CA ASN A 16 9.26 -6.38 -7.62
C ASN A 16 9.33 -7.45 -8.73
N ALA A 17 9.70 -8.69 -8.39
CA ALA A 17 9.79 -9.77 -9.36
C ALA A 17 8.45 -9.96 -10.10
N GLY A 18 8.50 -9.86 -11.44
CA GLY A 18 7.32 -9.92 -12.31
C GLY A 18 6.65 -8.57 -12.57
N TYR A 19 7.00 -7.52 -11.81
CA TYR A 19 6.43 -6.17 -11.91
C TYR A 19 7.51 -5.07 -11.80
N PRO A 20 8.64 -5.13 -12.57
CA PRO A 20 9.73 -4.18 -12.42
C PRO A 20 9.35 -2.75 -12.82
N ASP A 21 8.36 -2.60 -13.70
CA ASP A 21 7.88 -1.30 -14.18
C ASP A 21 6.84 -0.68 -13.24
N ASP A 22 6.08 -1.51 -12.51
CA ASP A 22 5.02 -1.04 -11.60
C ASP A 22 5.53 -0.87 -10.14
N LEU A 23 6.45 -1.74 -9.70
CA LEU A 23 6.94 -1.77 -8.33
C LEU A 23 8.40 -1.34 -8.21
N LYS A 24 8.63 -0.39 -7.32
CA LYS A 24 9.95 0.14 -6.96
C LYS A 24 10.36 -0.38 -5.59
N VAL A 25 11.39 -1.23 -5.58
CA VAL A 25 11.95 -1.79 -4.34
C VAL A 25 12.51 -0.67 -3.44
N ARG A 26 12.28 -0.79 -2.13
CA ARG A 26 12.58 0.20 -1.07
C ARG A 26 11.70 1.46 -1.09
N THR A 27 10.68 1.50 -1.94
CA THR A 27 9.68 2.57 -1.92
C THR A 27 8.57 2.26 -0.94
N VAL A 28 8.06 3.30 -0.29
CA VAL A 28 6.90 3.23 0.59
C VAL A 28 5.63 3.43 -0.23
N TYR A 29 4.68 2.52 -0.06
CA TYR A 29 3.37 2.55 -0.71
C TYR A 29 2.26 2.72 0.32
N GLN A 30 1.22 3.47 -0.03
CA GLN A 30 -0.02 3.50 0.74
C GLN A 30 -0.80 2.21 0.49
N VAL A 31 -1.36 1.64 1.55
CA VAL A 31 -2.13 0.40 1.53
C VAL A 31 -3.59 0.72 1.80
N LEU A 32 -4.47 0.21 0.93
CA LEU A 32 -5.90 0.27 1.10
C LEU A 32 -6.41 -1.00 1.81
N PRO A 33 -7.38 -0.87 2.74
CA PRO A 33 -8.01 -2.02 3.36
C PRO A 33 -8.83 -2.80 2.33
N ASP A 34 -8.48 -4.07 2.14
CA ASP A 34 -9.19 -4.99 1.25
C ASP A 34 -9.19 -6.41 1.85
N GLU A 35 -10.30 -6.79 2.48
CA GLU A 35 -10.43 -8.11 3.09
C GLU A 35 -10.40 -9.25 2.07
N SER A 36 -10.88 -9.01 0.85
CA SER A 36 -10.92 -10.03 -0.20
C SER A 36 -9.51 -10.35 -0.67
N ALA A 37 -8.70 -9.32 -0.89
CA ALA A 37 -7.28 -9.45 -1.20
C ALA A 37 -6.53 -10.16 -0.07
N ALA A 38 -6.76 -9.74 1.18
CA ALA A 38 -6.10 -10.32 2.35
C ALA A 38 -6.38 -11.84 2.48
N ARG A 39 -7.61 -12.30 2.20
CA ARG A 39 -7.95 -13.74 2.19
C ARG A 39 -7.16 -14.54 1.16
N SER A 40 -6.66 -13.87 0.12
CA SER A 40 -5.87 -14.49 -0.95
C SER A 40 -4.36 -14.27 -0.80
N ASN A 41 -3.88 -13.71 0.32
CA ASN A 41 -2.50 -13.25 0.53
C ASN A 41 -2.05 -12.15 -0.43
N TYR A 42 -2.96 -11.26 -0.79
CA TYR A 42 -2.68 -10.04 -1.56
C TYR A 42 -2.86 -8.79 -0.71
N ILE A 43 -2.22 -7.71 -1.14
CA ILE A 43 -2.34 -6.37 -0.57
C ILE A 43 -2.70 -5.39 -1.69
N ARG A 44 -3.62 -4.47 -1.41
CA ARG A 44 -4.00 -3.39 -2.32
C ARG A 44 -3.16 -2.17 -2.00
N VAL A 45 -2.33 -1.72 -2.92
CA VAL A 45 -1.45 -0.56 -2.76
C VAL A 45 -1.77 0.52 -3.78
N ILE A 46 -1.52 1.78 -3.43
CA ILE A 46 -1.60 2.91 -4.36
C ILE A 46 -0.18 3.21 -4.85
N ASP A 47 0.00 3.25 -6.16
CA ASP A 47 1.28 3.62 -6.80
C ASP A 47 1.49 5.14 -6.87
N GLU A 48 2.57 5.60 -7.51
CA GLU A 48 2.85 7.03 -7.67
C GLU A 48 1.82 7.80 -8.51
N THR A 49 1.00 7.11 -9.30
CA THR A 49 0.00 7.71 -10.18
C THR A 49 -1.33 7.95 -9.45
N GLY A 50 -1.52 7.33 -8.29
CA GLY A 50 -2.78 7.36 -7.54
C GLY A 50 -3.71 6.22 -7.92
N GLU A 51 -3.27 5.27 -8.75
CA GLU A 51 -4.03 4.08 -9.10
C GLU A 51 -3.77 2.96 -8.09
N ASP A 52 -4.80 2.16 -7.80
CA ASP A 52 -4.69 1.05 -6.86
C ASP A 52 -4.54 -0.31 -7.56
N TYR A 53 -3.60 -1.11 -7.08
CA TYR A 53 -3.27 -2.41 -7.64
C TYR A 53 -3.09 -3.47 -6.56
N LEU A 54 -3.30 -4.73 -6.93
CA LEU A 54 -3.15 -5.89 -6.06
C LEU A 54 -1.83 -6.61 -6.33
N TYR A 55 -1.04 -6.80 -5.27
CA TYR A 55 0.21 -7.55 -5.33
C TYR A 55 0.30 -8.59 -4.21
N PRO A 56 1.15 -9.63 -4.35
CA PRO A 56 1.37 -10.58 -3.28
C PRO A 56 1.85 -9.88 -2.00
N ALA A 57 1.18 -10.14 -0.88
CA ALA A 57 1.51 -9.50 0.40
C ALA A 57 2.95 -9.78 0.84
N THR A 58 3.54 -10.90 0.41
CA THR A 58 4.93 -11.28 0.66
C THR A 58 5.96 -10.35 0.03
N TYR A 59 5.55 -9.48 -0.90
CA TYR A 59 6.44 -8.49 -1.52
C TYR A 59 6.60 -7.26 -0.64
N PHE A 60 5.84 -7.16 0.45
CA PHE A 60 5.75 -5.95 1.25
C PHE A 60 5.98 -6.26 2.73
N VAL A 61 6.45 -5.24 3.45
CA VAL A 61 6.47 -5.22 4.90
C VAL A 61 5.76 -3.97 5.40
N PHE A 62 4.79 -4.14 6.30
CA PHE A 62 4.09 -3.03 6.92
C PHE A 62 5.03 -2.21 7.79
N VAL A 63 4.88 -0.89 7.74
CA VAL A 63 5.66 0.05 8.54
C VAL A 63 4.76 1.09 9.18
N GLU A 64 5.07 1.43 10.42
CA GLU A 64 4.50 2.60 11.08
C GLU A 64 5.30 3.83 10.65
N ILE A 65 4.61 4.87 10.19
CA ILE A 65 5.21 6.09 9.71
C ILE A 65 4.74 7.25 10.58
N PRO A 66 5.63 8.17 11.00
CA PRO A 66 5.24 9.37 11.72
C PRO A 66 4.15 10.15 10.97
N SER A 67 3.23 10.78 11.71
CA SER A 67 2.07 11.48 11.12
C SER A 67 2.45 12.51 10.06
N GLU A 68 3.57 13.21 10.22
CA GLU A 68 4.06 14.19 9.24
C GLU A 68 4.40 13.53 7.89
N ALA A 69 5.14 12.41 7.92
CA ALA A 69 5.48 11.67 6.71
C ALA A 69 4.25 10.95 6.12
N ALA A 70 3.34 10.43 6.96
CA ALA A 70 2.09 9.84 6.50
C ALA A 70 1.24 10.82 5.69
N LYS A 71 1.15 12.09 6.12
CA LYS A 71 0.44 13.15 5.37
C LYS A 71 1.08 13.44 4.02
N ALA A 72 2.41 13.39 3.93
CA ALA A 72 3.14 13.62 2.68
C ALA A 72 3.01 12.45 1.69
N LEU A 73 2.82 11.23 2.20
CA LEU A 73 2.68 10.00 1.42
C LEU A 73 1.22 9.65 1.09
N MET A 74 0.26 10.32 1.72
CA MET A 74 -1.16 10.07 1.51
C MET A 74 -1.57 10.47 0.09
N LEU A 75 -2.00 9.49 -0.67
CA LEU A 75 -2.66 9.63 -1.96
C LEU A 75 -4.13 9.24 -1.83
N THR A 76 -4.98 9.93 -2.57
CA THR A 76 -6.35 9.49 -2.82
C THR A 76 -6.33 8.58 -4.03
N ALA A 77 -6.84 7.35 -3.87
CA ALA A 77 -7.11 6.50 -5.02
C ALA A 77 -8.08 7.22 -5.97
N ALA A 78 -7.77 7.21 -7.26
CA ALA A 78 -8.59 7.85 -8.31
C ALA A 78 -9.92 7.12 -8.55
#